data_AF-A0A7Y3DQP5-F1
#
_entry.id   AF-A0A7Y3DQP5-F1
#
_cell.length_a   1.000
_cell.length_b   1.000
_cell.length_c   1.000
_cell.angle_alpha   90.00
_cell.angle_beta   90.00
_cell.angle_gamma   90.00
#
_symmetry.space_group_name_H-M   'P 1'
#
loop_
_entity.id
_entity.type
_entity.pdbx_description
1 polymer ?
#
loop_
_entity_poly.entity_id
_entity_poly.type
_entity_poly.pdbx_seq_one_letter_code
_entity_poly.pdbx_strand_id
1 'polypeptide(L)'
;MTELNFSIAINLSLTLKEDKASINIKNVDLIPAVVSLPIRFKSRDRTAPSESKRKTIHDIILHTAKKYVVDAGQNKFTGAKLFNLSLLDYPGLKRNTFAAQVIAAAPNHPSHRHYPNRKDYFSYLGKGYYKLNQQYLEIKEDRILRPSDRVREHIKRKYIDPAKKEGKKTMIIRAGDIHKELGFSRRIPVVCSALRSRKLSKKCGIELSYIGGPNNSTTTTFTYRLKKD
;
A
#
# COMPACT_ATOMS: atom_id res chain seq x y z
N MET A 1 -14.81 5.21 -29.37
CA MET A 1 -14.46 4.20 -28.35
C MET A 1 -12.99 3.87 -28.59
N THR A 2 -12.10 4.12 -27.64
CA THR A 2 -10.65 3.89 -27.83
C THR A 2 -10.29 2.55 -27.22
N GLU A 3 -9.96 1.57 -28.05
CA GLU A 3 -9.44 0.30 -27.60
C GLU A 3 -8.00 0.47 -27.09
N LEU A 4 -7.73 -0.08 -25.91
CA LEU A 4 -6.45 0.04 -25.24
C LEU A 4 -5.84 -1.35 -25.11
N ASN A 5 -4.86 -1.64 -25.95
CA ASN A 5 -4.18 -2.92 -25.98
C ASN A 5 -3.05 -2.94 -24.94
N PHE A 6 -3.13 -3.89 -24.00
CA PHE A 6 -2.04 -4.17 -23.06
C PHE A 6 -1.88 -5.68 -22.88
N SER A 7 -0.67 -6.10 -22.52
CA SER A 7 -0.33 -7.51 -22.32
C SER A 7 0.14 -7.75 -20.89
N ILE A 8 -0.40 -8.81 -20.27
CA ILE A 8 -0.01 -9.24 -18.93
C ILE A 8 0.57 -10.65 -19.04
N ALA A 9 1.81 -10.83 -18.57
CA ALA A 9 2.38 -12.15 -18.39
C ALA A 9 1.90 -12.73 -17.06
N ILE A 10 1.20 -13.86 -17.10
CA ILE A 10 0.69 -14.54 -15.90
C ILE A 10 1.37 -15.90 -15.81
N ASN A 11 2.13 -16.12 -14.74
CA ASN A 11 2.74 -17.42 -14.47
C ASN A 11 1.72 -18.32 -13.74
N LEU A 12 1.15 -19.26 -14.48
CA LEU A 12 0.15 -20.22 -14.00
C LEU A 12 0.78 -21.60 -13.78
N SER A 13 0.31 -22.31 -12.76
CA SER A 13 0.54 -23.74 -12.62
C SER A 13 -0.79 -24.47 -12.56
N LEU A 14 -0.96 -25.47 -13.42
CA LEU A 14 -2.12 -26.35 -13.45
C LEU A 14 -1.80 -27.64 -12.70
N THR A 15 -2.67 -28.04 -11.78
CA THR A 15 -2.59 -29.34 -11.13
C THR A 15 -3.86 -30.12 -11.45
N LEU A 16 -3.71 -31.22 -12.17
CA LEU A 16 -4.80 -32.14 -12.52
C LEU A 16 -4.85 -33.28 -11.49
N LYS A 17 -6.03 -33.52 -10.94
CA LYS A 17 -6.40 -34.75 -10.23
C LYS A 17 -7.62 -35.35 -10.93
N GLU A 18 -7.82 -36.66 -10.78
CA GLU A 18 -8.79 -37.48 -11.52
C GLU A 18 -10.18 -36.84 -11.71
N ASP A 19 -10.63 -36.02 -10.75
CA ASP A 19 -11.94 -35.37 -10.81
C ASP A 19 -11.90 -33.83 -10.72
N LYS A 20 -10.70 -33.20 -10.65
CA LYS A 20 -10.56 -31.73 -10.49
C LYS A 20 -9.27 -31.17 -11.11
N ALA A 21 -9.42 -30.14 -11.93
CA ALA A 21 -8.34 -29.27 -12.38
C ALA A 21 -8.24 -28.03 -11.48
N SER A 22 -7.09 -27.82 -10.83
CA SER A 22 -6.82 -26.65 -10.00
C SER A 22 -5.79 -25.74 -10.67
N ILE A 23 -6.20 -24.51 -11.03
CA ILE A 23 -5.32 -23.49 -11.58
C ILE A 23 -4.81 -22.60 -10.43
N ASN A 24 -3.52 -22.69 -10.13
CA ASN A 24 -2.87 -21.85 -9.13
C ASN A 24 -2.05 -20.74 -9.80
N ILE A 25 -2.39 -19.48 -9.52
CA ILE A 25 -1.65 -18.31 -9.98
C ILE A 25 -0.48 -18.10 -9.01
N LYS A 26 0.75 -18.37 -9.46
CA LYS A 26 1.95 -18.29 -8.62
C LYS A 26 2.47 -16.87 -8.46
N ASN A 27 2.51 -16.10 -9.56
CA ASN A 27 2.97 -14.72 -9.56
C ASN A 27 2.35 -13.95 -10.73
N VAL A 28 1.92 -12.71 -10.47
CA VAL A 28 1.49 -11.77 -11.51
C VAL A 28 2.49 -10.63 -11.50
N ASP A 29 3.52 -10.76 -12.33
CA ASP A 29 4.52 -9.72 -12.50
C ASP A 29 3.98 -8.69 -13.50
N LEU A 30 3.36 -7.64 -12.96
CA LEU A 30 3.01 -6.45 -13.73
C LEU A 30 4.32 -5.71 -14.05
N ILE A 31 4.90 -5.97 -15.21
CA ILE A 31 5.86 -5.03 -15.82
C ILE A 31 5.01 -3.82 -16.21
N PRO A 32 5.18 -2.63 -15.58
CA PRO A 32 4.33 -1.50 -15.89
C PRO A 32 4.69 -0.96 -17.27
N ALA A 33 3.97 -1.40 -18.30
CA ALA A 33 3.76 -0.56 -19.47
C ALA A 33 2.86 0.58 -18.99
N VAL A 34 3.45 1.76 -18.79
CA VAL A 34 2.67 2.97 -18.49
C VAL A 34 1.83 3.27 -19.72
N VAL A 35 0.56 2.91 -19.70
CA VAL A 35 -0.37 3.27 -20.76
C VAL A 35 -1.08 4.55 -20.37
N SER A 36 -0.82 5.61 -21.13
CA SER A 36 -1.46 6.91 -20.97
C SER A 36 -2.94 6.79 -21.34
N LEU A 37 -3.83 7.00 -20.37
CA LEU A 37 -5.27 7.06 -20.65
C LEU A 37 -5.64 8.41 -21.28
N PRO A 38 -6.54 8.44 -22.28
CA PRO A 38 -7.00 9.68 -22.92
C PRO A 38 -7.91 10.54 -22.03
N ILE A 39 -8.20 10.11 -20.79
CA ILE A 39 -9.14 10.79 -19.89
C ILE A 39 -8.38 11.53 -18.80
N ARG A 40 -8.37 12.86 -18.89
CA ARG A 40 -8.04 13.73 -17.74
C ARG A 40 -9.19 13.64 -16.74
N PHE A 41 -9.05 12.78 -15.72
CA PHE A 41 -9.95 12.80 -14.58
C PHE A 41 -9.83 14.16 -13.87
N LYS A 42 -10.84 15.03 -14.02
CA LYS A 42 -11.05 16.14 -13.08
C LYS A 42 -11.45 15.52 -11.75
N SER A 43 -10.49 15.35 -10.83
CA SER A 43 -10.78 14.84 -9.50
C SER A 43 -11.62 15.87 -8.74
N ARG A 44 -12.95 15.67 -8.69
CA ARG A 44 -13.83 16.27 -7.69
C ARG A 44 -13.67 15.49 -6.40
N ASP A 45 -12.61 15.81 -5.66
CA ASP A 45 -12.55 15.91 -4.19
C ASP A 45 -11.07 16.02 -3.81
N ARG A 46 -10.55 17.24 -3.94
CA ARG A 46 -9.39 17.66 -3.17
C ARG A 46 -9.80 19.00 -2.60
N THR A 47 -10.09 19.02 -1.31
CA THR A 47 -9.94 20.24 -0.52
C THR A 47 -8.58 20.80 -0.90
N ALA A 48 -8.58 21.91 -1.63
CA ALA A 48 -7.36 22.54 -2.10
C ALA A 48 -6.52 22.83 -0.87
N PRO A 49 -5.28 22.32 -0.77
CA PRO A 49 -4.36 22.86 0.22
C PRO A 49 -4.24 24.34 -0.11
N SER A 50 -4.58 25.17 0.88
CA SER A 50 -4.34 26.60 0.87
C SER A 50 -2.95 26.89 0.30
N GLU A 51 -2.89 27.89 -0.59
CA GLU A 51 -1.70 28.52 -1.19
C GLU A 51 -0.36 27.95 -0.71
N SER A 52 0.17 26.93 -1.39
CA SER A 52 1.44 26.30 -0.97
C SER A 52 2.50 26.36 -2.07
N LYS A 53 3.64 26.97 -1.72
CA LYS A 53 4.90 27.05 -2.47
C LYS A 53 5.10 25.86 -3.42
N ARG A 54 5.58 26.12 -4.65
CA ARG A 54 6.10 25.08 -5.57
C ARG A 54 6.97 24.10 -4.77
N LYS A 55 6.49 22.87 -4.58
CA LYS A 55 7.21 21.84 -3.82
C LYS A 55 8.53 21.53 -4.52
N THR A 56 9.63 21.62 -3.78
CA THR A 56 10.95 21.26 -4.29
C THR A 56 11.05 19.76 -4.51
N ILE A 57 12.05 19.31 -5.26
CA ILE A 57 12.30 17.86 -5.46
C ILE A 57 12.54 17.17 -4.10
N HIS A 58 13.20 17.85 -3.16
CA HIS A 58 13.40 17.36 -1.80
C HIS A 58 12.08 17.18 -1.03
N ASP A 59 11.14 18.12 -1.17
CA ASP A 59 9.81 18.00 -0.54
C ASP A 59 9.03 16.82 -1.12
N ILE A 60 9.12 16.61 -2.43
CA ILE A 60 8.49 15.46 -3.11
C ILE A 60 9.11 14.15 -2.62
N ILE A 61 10.44 14.09 -2.53
CA ILE A 61 11.19 12.93 -2.03
C ILE A 61 10.78 12.61 -0.59
N LEU A 62 10.79 13.62 0.30
CA LEU A 62 10.42 13.46 1.70
C LEU A 62 8.97 12.99 1.84
N HIS A 63 8.04 13.62 1.13
CA HIS A 63 6.62 13.26 1.14
C HIS A 63 6.41 11.82 0.65
N THR A 64 7.06 11.44 -0.45
CA THR A 64 6.94 10.09 -1.02
C THR A 64 7.53 9.06 -0.06
N ALA A 65 8.65 9.36 0.59
CA ALA A 65 9.25 8.47 1.59
C ALA A 65 8.33 8.29 2.80
N LYS A 66 7.80 9.38 3.39
CA LYS A 66 6.83 9.30 4.49
C LYS A 66 5.61 8.45 4.10
N LYS A 67 5.03 8.71 2.93
CA LYS A 67 3.91 7.94 2.36
C LYS A 67 4.27 6.46 2.22
N TYR A 68 5.44 6.15 1.66
CA TYR A 68 5.90 4.77 1.51
C TYR A 68 6.08 4.06 2.84
N VAL A 69 6.66 4.68 3.87
CA VAL A 69 6.87 4.01 5.16
C VAL A 69 5.53 3.66 5.82
N VAL A 70 4.56 4.59 5.79
CA VAL A 70 3.19 4.36 6.29
C VAL A 70 2.46 3.28 5.49
N ASP A 71 2.65 3.31 4.17
CA ASP A 71 1.97 2.42 3.26
C ASP A 71 2.61 1.03 3.23
N ALA A 72 3.92 0.88 3.33
CA ALA A 72 4.59 -0.43 3.32
C ALA A 72 4.66 -1.05 4.73
N GLY A 73 4.62 -0.24 5.78
CA GLY A 73 4.97 -0.65 7.14
C GLY A 73 6.44 -1.10 7.25
N GLN A 74 7.28 -0.60 6.36
CA GLN A 74 8.72 -0.88 6.32
C GLN A 74 9.47 0.42 6.05
N ASN A 75 10.52 0.67 6.83
CA ASN A 75 11.38 1.84 6.69
C ASN A 75 12.71 1.49 5.98
N LYS A 76 12.61 0.73 4.88
CA LYS A 76 13.74 0.38 4.02
C LYS A 76 13.28 0.44 2.57
N PHE A 77 13.93 1.25 1.75
CA PHE A 77 13.57 1.45 0.35
C PHE A 77 14.80 1.78 -0.50
N THR A 78 14.67 1.65 -1.82
CA THR A 78 15.69 2.09 -2.78
C THR A 78 15.31 3.44 -3.39
N GLY A 79 16.31 4.20 -3.84
CA GLY A 79 16.06 5.47 -4.55
C GLY A 79 15.21 5.28 -5.81
N ALA A 80 15.42 4.17 -6.54
CA ALA A 80 14.61 3.81 -7.72
C ALA A 80 13.14 3.52 -7.36
N LYS A 81 12.90 2.86 -6.21
CA LYS A 81 11.53 2.60 -5.75
C LYS A 81 10.80 3.89 -5.42
N LEU A 82 11.46 4.80 -4.71
CA LEU A 82 10.89 6.13 -4.43
C LEU A 82 10.61 6.90 -5.72
N PHE A 83 11.53 6.89 -6.68
CA PHE A 83 11.34 7.55 -7.97
C PHE A 83 10.08 7.07 -8.69
N ASN A 84 9.90 5.75 -8.82
CA ASN A 84 8.73 5.17 -9.48
C ASN A 84 7.42 5.52 -8.76
N LEU A 85 7.45 5.65 -7.43
CA LEU A 85 6.28 6.09 -6.65
C LEU A 85 6.01 7.57 -6.85
N SER A 86 7.04 8.41 -6.88
CA SER A 86 6.90 9.85 -7.13
C SER A 86 6.41 10.14 -8.55
N LEU A 87 6.78 9.35 -9.55
CA LEU A 87 6.31 9.51 -10.94
C LEU A 87 4.79 9.40 -11.08
N LEU A 88 4.11 8.65 -10.20
CA LEU A 88 2.66 8.51 -10.24
C LEU A 88 1.94 9.82 -9.93
N ASP A 89 2.49 10.61 -9.01
CA ASP A 89 1.94 11.89 -8.58
C ASP A 89 2.59 13.07 -9.35
N TYR A 90 3.78 12.86 -9.93
CA TYR A 90 4.61 13.87 -10.60
C TYR A 90 5.27 13.33 -11.89
N PRO A 91 4.58 13.30 -13.03
CA PRO A 91 5.06 12.65 -14.26
C PRO A 91 6.27 13.33 -14.94
N GLY A 92 6.61 14.57 -14.56
CA GLY A 92 7.74 15.33 -15.14
C GLY A 92 9.10 15.11 -14.45
N LEU A 93 9.19 14.18 -13.49
CA LEU A 93 10.42 13.97 -12.73
C LEU A 93 11.51 13.29 -13.57
N LYS A 94 12.70 13.90 -13.60
CA LYS A 94 13.90 13.31 -14.21
C LYS A 94 14.57 12.34 -13.25
N ARG A 95 14.84 11.11 -13.72
CA ARG A 95 15.45 10.03 -12.92
C ARG A 95 16.79 10.41 -12.31
N ASN A 96 17.71 10.94 -13.11
CA ASN A 96 19.06 11.27 -12.66
C ASN A 96 19.05 12.40 -11.62
N THR A 97 18.22 13.41 -11.84
CA THR A 97 18.03 14.50 -10.87
C THR A 97 17.45 13.94 -9.57
N PHE A 98 16.41 13.11 -9.63
CA PHE A 98 15.81 12.52 -8.44
C PHE A 98 16.83 11.66 -7.65
N ALA A 99 17.58 10.80 -8.34
CA ALA A 99 18.60 9.96 -7.71
C ALA A 99 19.69 10.79 -7.03
N ALA A 100 20.17 11.85 -7.68
CA ALA A 100 21.12 12.79 -7.10
C ALA A 100 20.56 13.48 -5.85
N GLN A 101 19.29 13.90 -5.88
CA GLN A 101 18.66 14.52 -4.71
C GLN A 101 18.41 13.55 -3.56
N VAL A 102 18.20 12.26 -3.83
CA VAL A 102 18.14 11.21 -2.79
C VAL A 102 19.49 11.03 -2.10
N ILE A 103 20.59 11.03 -2.87
CA ILE A 103 21.96 10.98 -2.33
C ILE A 103 22.28 12.23 -1.52
N ALA A 104 21.92 13.41 -2.05
CA ALA A 104 22.08 14.69 -1.35
C ALA A 104 21.28 14.75 -0.04
N ALA A 105 20.24 13.93 0.11
CA ALA A 105 19.43 13.82 1.31
C ALA A 105 19.91 12.76 2.32
N ALA A 106 21.06 12.12 2.08
CA ALA A 106 21.63 11.09 2.93
C ALA A 106 23.06 11.47 3.41
N PRO A 107 23.23 12.06 4.61
CA PRO A 107 24.52 12.59 5.08
C PRO A 107 25.65 11.56 5.16
N ASN A 108 25.30 10.31 5.48
CA ASN A 108 26.25 9.21 5.60
C ASN A 108 26.57 8.52 4.26
N HIS A 109 26.06 9.03 3.12
CA HIS A 109 26.39 8.50 1.81
C HIS A 109 27.78 9.00 1.35
N PRO A 110 28.66 8.16 0.76
CA PRO A 110 30.01 8.58 0.35
C PRO A 110 30.02 9.80 -0.59
N SER A 111 29.07 9.84 -1.52
CA SER A 111 28.93 10.93 -2.49
C SER A 111 28.20 12.17 -1.97
N HIS A 112 27.68 12.16 -0.74
CA HIS A 112 26.88 13.27 -0.18
C HIS A 112 27.62 14.61 -0.23
N ARG A 113 28.92 14.59 0.05
CA ARG A 113 29.80 15.77 0.05
C ARG A 113 29.81 16.55 -1.27
N HIS A 114 29.52 15.89 -2.40
CA HIS A 114 29.55 16.53 -3.73
C HIS A 114 28.30 17.35 -4.06
N TYR A 115 27.31 17.39 -3.17
CA TYR A 115 26.06 18.11 -3.40
C TYR A 115 25.98 19.37 -2.51
N PRO A 116 25.56 20.52 -3.06
CA PRO A 116 25.44 21.77 -2.31
C PRO A 116 24.16 21.84 -1.45
N ASN A 117 23.05 21.27 -1.92
CA ASN A 117 21.75 21.29 -1.22
C ASN A 117 21.56 20.05 -0.35
N ARG A 118 22.33 19.98 0.73
CA ARG A 118 22.37 18.82 1.62
C ARG A 118 21.13 18.78 2.51
N LYS A 119 20.52 17.61 2.61
CA LYS A 119 19.45 17.29 3.56
C LYS A 119 19.83 16.03 4.33
N ASP A 120 19.14 15.81 5.42
CA ASP A 120 19.36 14.73 6.38
C ASP A 120 18.12 13.83 6.53
N TYR A 121 17.33 13.73 5.47
CA TYR A 121 16.10 12.94 5.47
C TYR A 121 16.40 11.44 5.64
N PHE A 122 17.50 10.96 5.09
CA PHE A 122 17.78 9.55 4.97
C PHE A 122 19.09 9.11 5.63
N SER A 123 19.11 7.87 6.08
CA SER A 123 20.32 7.10 6.38
C SER A 123 20.55 6.10 5.25
N TYR A 124 21.72 6.15 4.63
CA TYR A 124 22.18 5.17 3.64
C TYR A 124 22.59 3.86 4.33
N LEU A 125 22.07 2.73 3.85
CA LEU A 125 22.30 1.40 4.41
C LEU A 125 23.26 0.54 3.55
N GLY A 126 23.83 1.11 2.49
CA GLY A 126 24.63 0.37 1.51
C GLY A 126 23.80 -0.21 0.35
N LYS A 127 24.47 -0.55 -0.75
CA LYS A 127 23.90 -1.18 -1.96
C LYS A 127 22.65 -0.45 -2.52
N GLY A 128 22.61 0.88 -2.42
CA GLY A 128 21.48 1.68 -2.91
C GLY A 128 20.21 1.66 -2.01
N TYR A 129 20.30 1.12 -0.79
CA TYR A 129 19.21 1.14 0.19
C TYR A 129 19.30 2.35 1.13
N TYR A 130 18.13 2.87 1.48
CA TYR A 130 17.95 4.02 2.34
C TYR A 130 16.87 3.75 3.38
N LYS A 131 16.96 4.45 4.50
CA LYS A 131 15.99 4.48 5.60
C LYS A 131 15.64 5.93 5.90
N LEU A 132 14.36 6.24 6.13
CA LEU A 132 13.91 7.55 6.59
C LEU A 132 14.32 7.75 8.06
N ASN A 133 14.94 8.88 8.37
CA ASN A 133 15.39 9.22 9.72
C ASN A 133 14.18 9.48 10.64
N GLN A 134 14.32 9.08 11.91
CA GLN A 134 13.22 9.09 12.89
C GLN A 134 12.61 10.48 13.09
N GLN A 135 13.43 11.53 13.05
CA GLN A 135 12.98 12.92 13.16
C GLN A 135 11.95 13.33 12.11
N TYR A 136 11.98 12.69 10.93
CA TYR A 136 11.04 12.97 9.85
C TYR A 136 9.87 12.01 9.79
N LEU A 137 9.86 10.99 10.64
CA LEU A 137 8.74 10.08 10.69
C LEU A 137 7.48 10.80 11.18
N GLU A 138 7.52 11.69 12.18
CA GLU A 138 6.33 12.44 12.68
C GLU A 138 5.05 11.59 12.73
N ILE A 139 5.20 10.30 12.98
CA ILE A 139 4.17 9.28 12.85
C ILE A 139 4.08 8.65 14.23
N LYS A 140 2.91 8.78 14.87
CA LYS A 140 2.53 7.93 16.01
C LYS A 140 2.80 6.48 15.61
N GLU A 141 3.52 5.73 16.45
CA GLU A 141 3.99 4.35 16.19
C GLU A 141 2.90 3.43 15.61
N ASP A 142 1.63 3.73 15.90
CA ASP A 142 0.43 3.15 15.30
C ASP A 142 0.43 3.01 13.76
N ARG A 143 1.15 3.85 13.00
CA ARG A 143 1.22 3.72 11.50
C ARG A 143 2.40 2.91 10.97
N ILE A 144 3.29 2.42 11.83
CA ILE A 144 4.42 1.55 11.44
C ILE A 144 3.96 0.09 11.23
N LEU A 145 2.76 -0.26 11.67
CA LEU A 145 2.20 -1.59 11.42
C LEU A 145 2.14 -1.90 9.93
N ARG A 146 2.52 -3.14 9.58
CA ARG A 146 2.35 -3.67 8.23
C ARG A 146 0.89 -3.46 7.79
N PRO A 147 0.63 -3.18 6.52
CA PRO A 147 -0.72 -2.92 6.00
C PRO A 147 -1.75 -3.98 6.38
N SER A 148 -1.36 -5.26 6.35
CA SER A 148 -2.25 -6.34 6.76
C SER A 148 -2.52 -6.36 8.27
N ASP A 149 -1.56 -5.95 9.10
CA ASP A 149 -1.76 -5.80 10.54
C ASP A 149 -2.60 -4.55 10.87
N ARG A 150 -2.43 -3.44 10.12
CA ARG A 150 -3.32 -2.26 10.20
C ARG A 150 -4.77 -2.64 9.92
N VAL A 151 -5.01 -3.44 8.89
CA VAL A 151 -6.36 -3.96 8.57
C VAL A 151 -6.92 -4.77 9.73
N ARG A 152 -6.16 -5.73 10.25
CA ARG A 152 -6.62 -6.58 11.36
C ARG A 152 -6.94 -5.79 12.62
N GLU A 153 -6.10 -4.84 12.99
CA GLU A 153 -6.29 -4.02 14.18
C GLU A 153 -7.49 -3.09 14.03
N HIS A 154 -7.66 -2.47 12.85
CA HIS A 154 -8.81 -1.62 12.54
C HIS A 154 -10.13 -2.38 12.60
N ILE A 155 -10.18 -3.56 11.98
CA ILE A 155 -11.38 -4.41 12.01
C ILE A 155 -11.70 -4.86 13.43
N LYS A 156 -10.69 -5.24 14.20
CA LYS A 156 -10.86 -5.65 15.60
C LYS A 156 -11.55 -4.53 16.39
N ARG A 157 -10.94 -3.35 16.43
CA ARG A 157 -11.42 -2.22 17.24
C ARG A 157 -12.77 -1.68 16.79
N LYS A 158 -12.99 -1.59 15.48
CA LYS A 158 -14.17 -0.89 14.94
C LYS A 158 -15.37 -1.80 14.71
N TYR A 159 -15.15 -3.07 14.42
CA TYR A 159 -16.24 -3.98 14.03
C TYR A 159 -16.39 -5.15 15.00
N ILE A 160 -15.29 -5.87 15.31
CA ILE A 160 -15.39 -7.12 16.08
C ILE A 160 -15.67 -6.83 17.56
N ASP A 161 -14.88 -5.96 18.19
CA ASP A 161 -15.02 -5.67 19.63
C ASP A 161 -16.42 -5.10 19.96
N PRO A 162 -16.98 -4.14 19.17
CA PRO A 162 -18.36 -3.70 19.35
C PRO A 162 -19.39 -4.81 19.11
N ALA A 163 -19.24 -5.62 18.06
CA ALA A 163 -20.18 -6.70 17.76
C ALA A 163 -20.19 -7.79 18.85
N LYS A 164 -19.03 -8.10 19.45
CA LYS A 164 -18.94 -8.97 20.63
C LYS A 164 -19.65 -8.36 21.84
N LYS A 165 -19.41 -7.06 22.11
CA LYS A 165 -20.05 -6.35 23.23
C LYS A 165 -21.58 -6.32 23.11
N GLU A 166 -22.09 -6.20 21.88
CA GLU A 166 -23.52 -6.26 21.57
C GLU A 166 -24.11 -7.68 21.53
N GLY A 167 -23.29 -8.72 21.72
CA GLY A 167 -23.75 -10.11 21.70
C GLY A 167 -24.21 -10.62 20.33
N LYS A 168 -23.79 -9.98 19.23
CA LYS A 168 -24.13 -10.43 17.87
C LYS A 168 -23.54 -11.81 17.59
N LYS A 169 -24.31 -12.68 16.94
CA LYS A 169 -23.85 -14.03 16.53
C LYS A 169 -23.08 -14.01 15.21
N THR A 170 -23.44 -13.09 14.33
CA THR A 170 -22.89 -12.96 12.98
C THR A 170 -22.68 -11.51 12.60
N MET A 171 -21.69 -11.26 11.76
CA MET A 171 -21.41 -9.93 11.22
C MET A 171 -20.92 -10.02 9.78
N ILE A 172 -21.19 -8.98 8.98
CA ILE A 172 -20.77 -8.89 7.57
C ILE A 172 -19.87 -7.66 7.44
N ILE A 173 -18.71 -7.84 6.82
CA ILE A 173 -17.74 -6.78 6.55
C ILE A 173 -17.48 -6.70 5.06
N ARG A 174 -17.61 -5.50 4.48
CA ARG A 174 -17.28 -5.24 3.08
C ARG A 174 -15.84 -4.73 2.94
N ALA A 175 -15.08 -5.29 2.00
CA ALA A 175 -13.68 -4.92 1.78
C ALA A 175 -13.48 -3.46 1.36
N GLY A 176 -14.39 -2.92 0.54
CA GLY A 176 -14.35 -1.53 0.08
C GLY A 176 -14.42 -0.51 1.21
N ASP A 177 -15.23 -0.79 2.23
CA ASP A 177 -15.40 0.10 3.38
C ASP A 177 -14.11 0.17 4.19
N ILE A 178 -13.54 -1.00 4.51
CA ILE A 178 -12.24 -1.09 5.22
C ILE A 178 -11.13 -0.39 4.44
N HIS A 179 -11.09 -0.55 3.11
CA HIS A 179 -10.12 0.11 2.26
C HIS A 179 -10.26 1.64 2.28
N LYS A 180 -11.50 2.14 2.20
CA LYS A 180 -11.80 3.58 2.25
C LYS A 180 -11.44 4.16 3.60
N GLU A 181 -11.80 3.48 4.69
CA GLU A 181 -11.55 3.91 6.06
C GLU A 181 -10.07 3.96 6.43
N LEU A 182 -9.27 3.02 5.90
CA LEU A 182 -7.82 3.00 6.11
C LEU A 182 -7.05 3.98 5.22
N GLY A 183 -7.76 4.71 4.33
CA GLY A 183 -7.15 5.62 3.37
C GLY A 183 -6.21 4.92 2.39
N PHE A 184 -6.42 3.63 2.15
CA PHE A 184 -5.58 2.86 1.26
C PHE A 184 -5.77 3.29 -0.20
N SER A 185 -4.69 3.25 -0.98
CA SER A 185 -4.71 3.43 -2.43
C SER A 185 -4.24 2.15 -3.11
N ARG A 186 -5.07 1.60 -4.00
CA ARG A 186 -4.78 0.39 -4.81
C ARG A 186 -4.37 -0.84 -4.00
N ARG A 187 -4.95 -1.03 -2.80
CA ARG A 187 -4.55 -2.10 -1.85
C ARG A 187 -5.69 -3.01 -1.43
N ILE A 188 -6.74 -3.10 -2.23
CA ILE A 188 -7.85 -4.03 -1.99
C ILE A 188 -7.37 -5.49 -1.79
N PRO A 189 -6.42 -6.04 -2.57
CA PRO A 189 -5.92 -7.39 -2.34
C PRO A 189 -5.34 -7.60 -0.94
N VAL A 190 -4.69 -6.58 -0.37
CA VAL A 190 -4.14 -6.63 1.00
C VAL A 190 -5.27 -6.70 2.04
N VAL A 191 -6.33 -5.93 1.83
CA VAL A 191 -7.53 -5.93 2.69
C VAL A 191 -8.21 -7.30 2.65
N CYS A 192 -8.50 -7.81 1.45
CA CYS A 192 -9.10 -9.13 1.27
C CYS A 192 -8.23 -10.26 1.83
N SER A 193 -6.91 -10.20 1.65
CA SER A 193 -5.97 -11.17 2.22
C SER A 193 -5.98 -11.14 3.75
N ALA A 194 -5.99 -9.95 4.35
CA ALA A 194 -6.04 -9.80 5.80
C ALA A 194 -7.37 -10.33 6.39
N LEU A 195 -8.50 -10.06 5.71
CA LEU A 195 -9.83 -10.57 6.08
C LEU A 195 -9.92 -12.10 6.00
N ARG A 196 -9.30 -12.72 4.99
CA ARG A 196 -9.25 -14.20 4.88
C ARG A 196 -8.27 -14.86 5.83
N SER A 197 -7.37 -14.10 6.44
CA SER A 197 -6.24 -14.68 7.16
C SER A 197 -6.66 -15.38 8.45
N ARG A 198 -6.16 -16.61 8.66
CA ARG A 198 -6.32 -17.34 9.93
C ARG A 198 -5.79 -16.55 11.14
N LYS A 199 -4.81 -15.66 10.92
CA LYS A 199 -4.27 -14.75 11.94
C LYS A 199 -5.35 -13.84 12.52
N LEU A 200 -6.27 -13.33 11.70
CA LEU A 200 -7.40 -12.52 12.16
C LEU A 200 -8.36 -13.37 13.00
N SER A 201 -8.78 -14.51 12.47
CA SER A 201 -9.69 -15.46 13.13
C SER A 201 -9.21 -15.86 14.52
N LYS A 202 -7.93 -16.27 14.63
CA LYS A 202 -7.33 -16.65 15.92
C LYS A 202 -7.22 -15.46 16.88
N LYS A 203 -6.74 -14.31 16.42
CA LYS A 203 -6.53 -13.12 17.27
C LYS A 203 -7.83 -12.57 17.87
N CYS A 204 -8.96 -12.73 17.17
CA CYS A 204 -10.23 -12.14 17.57
C CYS A 204 -11.28 -13.16 18.02
N GLY A 205 -10.99 -14.46 17.98
CA GLY A 205 -11.95 -15.51 18.34
C GLY A 205 -13.16 -15.57 17.40
N ILE A 206 -12.95 -15.37 16.09
CA ILE A 206 -14.02 -15.38 15.09
C ILE A 206 -13.79 -16.46 14.03
N GLU A 207 -14.84 -16.88 13.37
CA GLU A 207 -14.79 -17.85 12.28
C GLU A 207 -15.35 -17.24 11.00
N LEU A 208 -14.61 -17.36 9.88
CA LEU A 208 -15.08 -16.89 8.59
C LEU A 208 -16.04 -17.93 8.01
N SER A 209 -17.32 -17.59 7.88
CA SER A 209 -18.36 -18.53 7.43
C SER A 209 -18.62 -18.44 5.93
N TYR A 210 -18.55 -17.23 5.35
CA TYR A 210 -18.88 -17.02 3.94
C TYR A 210 -18.11 -15.85 3.34
N ILE A 211 -17.80 -15.95 2.05
CA ILE A 211 -17.20 -14.87 1.26
C ILE A 211 -18.09 -14.64 0.04
N GLY A 212 -18.64 -13.44 -0.10
CA GLY A 212 -19.48 -13.04 -1.21
C GLY A 212 -18.76 -12.13 -2.21
N GLY A 213 -19.12 -12.24 -3.48
CA GLY A 213 -18.63 -11.37 -4.54
C GLY A 213 -17.27 -11.78 -5.14
N PRO A 214 -16.77 -11.01 -6.13
CA PRO A 214 -15.54 -11.32 -6.83
C PRO A 214 -14.32 -11.25 -5.90
N ASN A 215 -13.31 -12.07 -6.16
CA ASN A 215 -12.08 -12.09 -5.37
C ASN A 215 -11.31 -10.76 -5.51
N ASN A 216 -10.73 -10.29 -4.40
CA ASN A 216 -9.91 -9.07 -4.34
C ASN A 216 -10.59 -7.82 -4.90
N SER A 217 -11.89 -7.66 -4.62
CA SER A 217 -12.71 -6.52 -5.08
C SER A 217 -13.16 -5.64 -3.91
N THR A 218 -13.49 -4.38 -4.20
CA THR A 218 -14.15 -3.46 -3.25
C THR A 218 -15.55 -3.95 -2.86
N THR A 219 -16.17 -4.77 -3.70
CA THR A 219 -17.50 -5.37 -3.49
C THR A 219 -17.45 -6.68 -2.71
N THR A 220 -16.27 -7.25 -2.44
CA THR A 220 -16.16 -8.50 -1.68
C THR A 220 -16.67 -8.32 -0.26
N THR A 221 -17.56 -9.20 0.18
CA THR A 221 -18.09 -9.24 1.54
C THR A 221 -17.60 -10.49 2.28
N PHE A 222 -17.39 -10.35 3.59
CA PHE A 222 -16.90 -11.40 4.48
C PHE A 222 -17.87 -11.53 5.64
N THR A 223 -18.51 -12.69 5.75
CA THR A 223 -19.40 -13.00 6.86
C THR A 223 -18.63 -13.79 7.91
N TYR A 224 -18.65 -13.30 9.14
CA TYR A 224 -18.03 -13.95 10.28
C TYR A 224 -19.08 -14.40 11.30
N ARG A 225 -18.84 -15.57 11.88
CA ARG A 225 -19.49 -16.05 13.09
C ARG A 225 -18.63 -15.68 14.29
N LEU A 226 -19.23 -14.99 15.26
CA LEU A 226 -18.58 -14.61 16.50
C LEU A 226 -18.72 -15.79 17.46
N LYS A 227 -17.60 -16.28 18.02
CA LYS A 227 -17.68 -17.26 19.10
C LYS A 227 -18.14 -16.54 20.36
N LYS A 228 -19.16 -17.09 21.03
CA LYS A 228 -19.42 -16.72 22.43
C LYS A 228 -18.22 -17.21 23.22
N ASP A 229 -17.63 -16.29 24.00
CA ASP A 229 -16.73 -16.65 25.08
C ASP A 229 -17.54 -17.30 26.21
#